data_AF-A0A1S3QY14-F1
#
_entry.id   AF-A0A1S3QY14-F1
#
_cell.length_a   1.000
_cell.length_b   1.000
_cell.length_c   1.000
_cell.angle_alpha   90.00
_cell.angle_beta   90.00
_cell.angle_gamma   90.00
#
_symmetry.space_group_name_H-M   'P 1'
#
loop_
_entity.id
_entity.type
_entity.pdbx_description
1 polymer ?
#
loop_
_entity_poly.entity_id
_entity_poly.type
_entity_poly.pdbx_seq_one_letter_code
_entity_poly.pdbx_strand_id
1 'polypeptide(L)'
;SIAGVYVQSTKQTMSIYEAKSKGLLTPGTSLVLLEAQAATGFVIDPVKNKKLSVEEAAAQGVVGNEWKNKLLSAERAVTGYKDPYTGNTISLFQALKKDLIVKDHGIRLLEAQIATGGIIDPVYSHRVPVEVAYQRGYFDEEMNQILDDPDDDTKGFFDPNTQENLTYLQLLERCLRDPDTGLTFLSLNK
;
A
#
# COMPACT_ATOMS: atom_id res chain seq x y z
N SER A 1 0.21 4.03 6.48
CA SER A 1 -0.59 2.98 5.83
C SER A 1 -1.39 2.23 6.88
N ILE A 2 -2.43 1.51 6.47
CA ILE A 2 -3.21 0.60 7.31
C ILE A 2 -2.27 -0.52 7.79
N ALA A 3 -1.96 -0.54 9.07
CA ALA A 3 -0.97 -1.40 9.72
C ALA A 3 -1.49 -2.83 9.98
N GLY A 4 -2.79 -2.97 10.17
CA GLY A 4 -3.40 -4.22 10.58
C GLY A 4 -4.90 -4.12 10.69
N VAL A 5 -5.48 -5.08 11.38
CA VAL A 5 -6.92 -5.17 11.66
C VAL A 5 -7.15 -5.04 13.16
N TYR A 6 -8.20 -4.31 13.53
CA TYR A 6 -8.74 -4.27 14.88
C TYR A 6 -10.13 -4.92 14.89
N VAL A 7 -10.32 -5.95 15.71
CA VAL A 7 -11.61 -6.64 15.86
C VAL A 7 -12.36 -6.06 17.05
N GLN A 8 -13.51 -5.44 16.82
CA GLN A 8 -14.22 -4.71 17.87
C GLN A 8 -14.74 -5.63 18.99
N SER A 9 -15.27 -6.81 18.64
CA SER A 9 -15.85 -7.75 19.61
C SER A 9 -14.83 -8.27 20.63
N THR A 10 -13.60 -8.54 20.18
CA THR A 10 -12.52 -9.10 21.02
C THR A 10 -11.52 -8.05 21.49
N LYS A 11 -11.59 -6.83 20.96
CA LYS A 11 -10.62 -5.74 21.18
C LYS A 11 -9.17 -6.15 20.85
N GLN A 12 -9.00 -7.02 19.86
CA GLN A 12 -7.68 -7.52 19.45
C GLN A 12 -7.21 -6.83 18.17
N THR A 13 -5.95 -6.40 18.18
CA THR A 13 -5.20 -6.00 16.99
C THR A 13 -4.41 -7.18 16.43
N MET A 14 -4.35 -7.33 15.11
CA MET A 14 -3.54 -8.35 14.45
C MET A 14 -3.01 -7.88 13.10
N SER A 15 -2.01 -8.59 12.58
CA SER A 15 -1.50 -8.35 11.23
C SER A 15 -2.57 -8.69 10.17
N ILE A 16 -2.43 -8.11 8.97
CA ILE A 16 -3.32 -8.40 7.84
C ILE A 16 -3.26 -9.89 7.48
N TYR A 17 -2.08 -10.51 7.52
CA TYR A 17 -1.90 -11.92 7.20
C TYR A 17 -2.55 -12.84 8.25
N GLU A 18 -2.48 -12.48 9.52
CA GLU A 18 -3.18 -13.21 10.59
C GLU A 18 -4.71 -13.09 10.43
N ALA A 19 -5.22 -11.90 10.12
CA ALA A 19 -6.63 -11.69 9.85
C ALA A 19 -7.13 -12.54 8.65
N LYS A 20 -6.32 -12.67 7.60
CA LYS A 20 -6.57 -13.61 6.48
C LYS A 20 -6.62 -15.05 6.98
N SER A 21 -5.64 -15.46 7.77
CA SER A 21 -5.52 -16.84 8.26
C SER A 21 -6.68 -17.24 9.18
N LYS A 22 -7.26 -16.27 9.90
CA LYS A 22 -8.47 -16.43 10.72
C LYS A 22 -9.78 -16.27 9.94
N GLY A 23 -9.74 -16.05 8.62
CA GLY A 23 -10.93 -15.85 7.79
C GLY A 23 -11.67 -14.54 8.01
N LEU A 24 -11.05 -13.57 8.71
CA LEU A 24 -11.64 -12.25 8.97
C LEU A 24 -11.59 -11.37 7.72
N LEU A 25 -10.52 -11.51 6.94
CA LEU A 25 -10.32 -10.89 5.62
C LEU A 25 -10.20 -11.96 4.53
N THR A 26 -10.67 -11.62 3.32
CA THR A 26 -10.46 -12.48 2.15
C THR A 26 -9.00 -12.46 1.71
N PRO A 27 -8.50 -13.49 1.01
CA PRO A 27 -7.14 -13.47 0.45
C PRO A 27 -6.88 -12.28 -0.49
N GLY A 28 -7.88 -11.89 -1.29
CA GLY A 28 -7.78 -10.75 -2.21
C GLY A 28 -7.59 -9.42 -1.49
N THR A 29 -8.51 -9.09 -0.56
CA THR A 29 -8.42 -7.86 0.25
C THR A 29 -7.11 -7.78 1.03
N SER A 30 -6.68 -8.92 1.58
CA SER A 30 -5.45 -8.99 2.39
C SER A 30 -4.19 -8.74 1.57
N LEU A 31 -4.12 -9.32 0.37
CA LEU A 31 -2.99 -9.09 -0.53
C LEU A 31 -2.89 -7.62 -0.93
N VAL A 32 -4.02 -7.00 -1.31
CA VAL A 32 -4.07 -5.59 -1.72
C VAL A 32 -3.60 -4.65 -0.60
N LEU A 33 -4.01 -4.89 0.65
CA LEU A 33 -3.56 -4.09 1.79
C LEU A 33 -2.06 -4.28 2.09
N LEU A 34 -1.54 -5.50 1.95
CA LEU A 34 -0.10 -5.77 2.12
C LEU A 34 0.75 -5.19 0.99
N GLU A 35 0.25 -5.18 -0.25
CA GLU A 35 0.90 -4.50 -1.37
C GLU A 35 0.98 -2.99 -1.10
N ALA A 36 -0.09 -2.39 -0.57
CA ALA A 36 -0.07 -0.98 -0.16
C ALA A 36 0.93 -0.71 0.98
N GLN A 37 1.10 -1.63 1.93
CA GLN A 37 2.17 -1.52 2.95
C GLN A 37 3.56 -1.53 2.30
N ALA A 38 3.85 -2.54 1.47
CA ALA A 38 5.13 -2.67 0.78
C ALA A 38 5.44 -1.45 -0.11
N ALA A 39 4.44 -0.94 -0.83
CA ALA A 39 4.58 0.21 -1.73
C ALA A 39 4.69 1.56 -1.01
N THR A 40 4.43 1.61 0.30
CA THR A 40 4.52 2.83 1.12
C THR A 40 5.72 2.83 2.08
N GLY A 41 6.55 1.79 2.02
CA GLY A 41 7.87 1.72 2.67
C GLY A 41 8.16 0.37 3.29
N PHE A 42 7.21 -0.20 4.03
CA PHE A 42 7.46 -1.35 4.90
C PHE A 42 6.21 -2.20 5.08
N VAL A 43 6.42 -3.51 5.24
CA VAL A 43 5.42 -4.39 5.85
C VAL A 43 5.43 -4.16 7.36
N ILE A 44 4.24 -4.06 7.97
CA ILE A 44 4.09 -3.70 9.38
C ILE A 44 3.70 -4.95 10.19
N ASP A 45 4.47 -5.23 11.25
CA ASP A 45 4.05 -6.11 12.34
C ASP A 45 3.45 -5.22 13.45
N PRO A 46 2.11 -5.13 13.55
CA PRO A 46 1.48 -4.26 14.54
C PRO A 46 1.60 -4.78 15.97
N VAL A 47 1.84 -6.08 16.17
CA VAL A 47 1.93 -6.68 17.51
C VAL A 47 3.28 -6.36 18.13
N LYS A 48 4.35 -6.40 17.33
CA LYS A 48 5.71 -6.05 17.77
C LYS A 48 6.08 -4.59 17.48
N ASN A 49 5.18 -3.82 16.88
CA ASN A 49 5.39 -2.47 16.38
C ASN A 49 6.68 -2.36 15.53
N LYS A 50 6.86 -3.29 14.58
CA LYS A 50 8.03 -3.32 13.69
C LYS A 50 7.65 -2.97 12.26
N LYS A 51 8.57 -2.28 11.59
CA LYS A 51 8.56 -2.02 10.16
C LYS A 51 9.64 -2.87 9.53
N LEU A 52 9.27 -3.69 8.56
CA LEU A 52 10.11 -4.73 7.98
C LEU A 52 10.14 -4.58 6.47
N SER A 53 11.27 -4.93 5.84
CA SER A 53 11.27 -5.22 4.41
C SER A 53 10.38 -6.43 4.11
N VAL A 54 9.98 -6.62 2.86
CA VAL A 54 9.21 -7.80 2.46
C VAL A 54 9.96 -9.09 2.77
N GLU A 55 11.28 -9.10 2.61
CA GLU A 55 12.11 -10.27 2.91
C GLU A 55 12.12 -10.60 4.40
N GLU A 56 12.30 -9.59 5.25
CA GLU A 56 12.28 -9.74 6.71
C GLU A 56 10.90 -10.18 7.20
N ALA A 57 9.83 -9.61 6.65
CA ALA A 57 8.46 -9.96 7.01
C ALA A 57 8.14 -11.42 6.64
N ALA A 58 8.59 -11.91 5.49
CA ALA A 58 8.44 -13.30 5.09
C ALA A 58 9.27 -14.24 5.99
N ALA A 59 10.53 -13.88 6.27
CA ALA A 59 11.40 -14.65 7.15
C ALA A 59 10.87 -14.75 8.59
N GLN A 60 10.21 -13.70 9.08
CA GLN A 60 9.60 -13.65 10.42
C GLN A 60 8.15 -14.16 10.46
N GLY A 61 7.58 -14.59 9.34
CA GLY A 61 6.20 -15.10 9.25
C GLY A 61 5.12 -14.04 9.44
N VAL A 62 5.45 -12.75 9.32
CA VAL A 62 4.48 -11.65 9.34
C VAL A 62 3.63 -11.66 8.06
N VAL A 63 4.18 -12.18 6.98
CA VAL A 63 3.48 -12.50 5.73
C VAL A 63 3.82 -13.92 5.28
N GLY A 64 2.90 -14.54 4.54
CA GLY A 64 3.11 -15.85 3.94
C GLY A 64 4.12 -15.84 2.80
N ASN A 65 4.95 -16.89 2.73
CA ASN A 65 5.94 -17.08 1.65
C ASN A 65 5.28 -17.15 0.26
N GLU A 66 4.02 -17.56 0.18
CA GLU A 66 3.24 -17.60 -1.07
C GLU A 66 3.05 -16.22 -1.71
N TRP A 67 3.15 -15.14 -0.92
CA TRP A 67 2.98 -13.76 -1.40
C TRP A 67 4.29 -12.99 -1.52
N LYS A 68 5.42 -13.57 -1.09
CA LYS A 68 6.74 -12.89 -1.10
C LYS A 68 7.03 -12.22 -2.44
N ASN A 69 6.90 -12.94 -3.56
CA ASN A 69 7.21 -12.39 -4.88
C ASN A 69 6.27 -11.26 -5.31
N LYS A 70 4.98 -11.34 -4.95
CA LYS A 70 4.01 -10.28 -5.26
C LYS A 70 4.32 -9.02 -4.46
N LEU A 71 4.62 -9.19 -3.17
CA LEU A 71 4.98 -8.08 -2.29
C LEU A 71 6.33 -7.45 -2.68
N LEU A 72 7.32 -8.24 -3.10
CA LEU A 72 8.57 -7.71 -3.66
C LEU A 72 8.34 -6.87 -4.93
N SER A 73 7.35 -7.26 -5.75
CA SER A 73 6.96 -6.46 -6.91
C SER A 73 6.35 -5.11 -6.51
N ALA A 74 5.56 -5.08 -5.44
CA ALA A 74 5.00 -3.84 -4.89
C ALA A 74 6.06 -2.98 -4.16
N GLU A 75 7.03 -3.59 -3.47
CA GLU A 75 8.14 -2.90 -2.80
C GLU A 75 9.05 -2.12 -3.77
N ARG A 76 9.04 -2.48 -5.07
CA ARG A 76 9.70 -1.69 -6.13
C ARG A 76 9.09 -0.30 -6.31
N ALA A 77 7.87 -0.05 -5.84
CA ALA A 77 7.32 1.30 -5.77
C ALA A 77 8.14 2.22 -4.83
N VAL A 78 8.94 1.63 -3.92
CA VAL A 78 9.81 2.33 -2.98
C VAL A 78 11.27 2.24 -3.41
N THR A 79 11.73 1.04 -3.79
CA THR A 79 13.14 0.79 -4.15
C THR A 79 13.45 1.10 -5.62
N GLY A 80 12.42 1.37 -6.41
CA GLY A 80 12.48 1.68 -7.84
C GLY A 80 12.42 0.47 -8.76
N TYR A 81 11.98 0.72 -9.98
CA TYR A 81 11.93 -0.27 -11.06
C TYR A 81 13.19 -0.15 -11.92
N LYS A 82 13.66 -1.27 -12.48
CA LYS A 82 14.75 -1.25 -13.46
C LYS A 82 14.17 -1.06 -14.85
N ASP A 83 14.56 0.03 -15.50
CA ASP A 83 14.21 0.29 -16.90
C ASP A 83 14.97 -0.70 -17.79
N PRO A 84 14.29 -1.58 -18.55
CA PRO A 84 14.94 -2.60 -19.37
C PRO A 84 15.75 -2.01 -20.52
N TYR A 85 15.49 -0.76 -20.93
CA TYR A 85 16.17 -0.11 -22.04
C TYR A 85 17.44 0.63 -21.61
N THR A 86 17.46 1.16 -20.38
CA THR A 86 18.57 2.02 -19.89
C THR A 86 19.33 1.42 -18.71
N GLY A 87 18.77 0.43 -18.01
CA GLY A 87 19.30 -0.11 -16.76
C GLY A 87 19.12 0.81 -15.54
N ASN A 88 18.62 2.02 -15.75
CA ASN A 88 18.41 3.01 -14.70
C ASN A 88 17.28 2.61 -13.75
N THR A 89 17.37 3.09 -12.52
CA THR A 89 16.26 3.01 -11.57
C THR A 89 15.25 4.12 -11.89
N ILE A 90 13.99 3.75 -12.08
CA ILE A 90 12.87 4.66 -12.38
C ILE A 90 11.77 4.54 -11.32
N SER A 91 10.96 5.59 -11.18
CA SER A 91 9.85 5.62 -10.23
C SER A 91 8.68 4.72 -10.64
N LEU A 92 7.76 4.49 -9.69
CA LEU A 92 6.49 3.80 -9.94
C LEU A 92 5.73 4.42 -11.12
N PHE A 93 5.62 5.75 -11.13
CA PHE A 93 4.92 6.48 -12.18
C PHE A 93 5.62 6.39 -13.55
N GLN A 94 6.95 6.45 -13.57
CA GLN A 94 7.71 6.28 -14.82
C GLN A 94 7.58 4.85 -15.36
N ALA A 95 7.55 3.85 -14.48
CA ALA A 95 7.28 2.47 -14.87
C ALA A 95 5.85 2.32 -15.42
N LEU A 96 4.88 3.02 -14.83
CA LEU A 96 3.49 3.09 -15.32
C LEU A 96 3.40 3.69 -16.73
N LYS A 97 4.00 4.86 -16.98
CA LYS A 97 4.01 5.51 -18.31
C LYS A 97 4.77 4.72 -19.38
N LYS A 98 5.62 3.76 -18.98
CA LYS A 98 6.37 2.86 -19.86
C LYS A 98 5.73 1.47 -19.98
N ASP A 99 4.52 1.27 -19.46
CA ASP A 99 3.79 -0.01 -19.47
C ASP A 99 4.56 -1.19 -18.86
N LEU A 100 5.49 -0.91 -17.93
CA LEU A 100 6.28 -1.95 -17.24
C LEU A 100 5.50 -2.58 -16.08
N ILE A 101 4.39 -1.96 -15.69
CA ILE A 101 3.46 -2.44 -14.67
C ILE A 101 2.03 -2.31 -15.19
N VAL A 102 1.14 -3.17 -14.70
CA VAL A 102 -0.29 -3.11 -15.03
C VAL A 102 -0.87 -1.79 -14.51
N LYS A 103 -1.65 -1.11 -15.35
CA LYS A 103 -2.14 0.25 -15.10
C LYS A 103 -2.86 0.38 -13.75
N ASP A 104 -3.92 -0.41 -13.55
CA ASP A 104 -4.75 -0.37 -12.34
C ASP A 104 -3.95 -0.69 -11.07
N HIS A 105 -2.99 -1.62 -11.19
CA HIS A 105 -2.10 -1.95 -10.10
C HIS A 105 -1.20 -0.74 -9.74
N GLY A 106 -0.60 -0.08 -10.73
CA GLY A 106 0.24 1.09 -10.52
C GLY A 106 -0.51 2.28 -9.95
N ILE A 107 -1.72 2.57 -10.46
CA ILE A 107 -2.60 3.62 -9.95
C ILE A 107 -2.91 3.39 -8.47
N ARG A 108 -3.31 2.17 -8.10
CA ARG A 108 -3.59 1.80 -6.70
C ARG A 108 -2.40 2.02 -5.77
N LEU A 109 -1.18 1.70 -6.22
CA LEU A 109 0.03 1.92 -5.42
C LEU A 109 0.39 3.42 -5.29
N LEU A 110 0.19 4.22 -6.35
CA LEU A 110 0.39 5.68 -6.31
C LEU A 110 -0.58 6.32 -5.32
N GLU A 111 -1.84 5.92 -5.37
CA GLU A 111 -2.89 6.42 -4.48
C GLU A 111 -2.55 6.15 -3.00
N ALA A 112 -2.07 4.95 -2.69
CA ALA A 112 -1.58 4.60 -1.36
C ALA A 112 -0.38 5.44 -0.92
N GLN A 113 0.55 5.79 -1.83
CA GLN A 113 1.66 6.70 -1.53
C GLN A 113 1.16 8.10 -1.18
N ILE A 114 0.31 8.71 -2.01
CA ILE A 114 -0.22 10.06 -1.79
C ILE A 114 -0.95 10.15 -0.45
N ALA A 115 -1.88 9.24 -0.20
CA ALA A 115 -2.65 9.17 1.04
C ALA A 115 -1.80 8.93 2.31
N THR A 116 -0.53 8.55 2.15
CA THR A 116 0.40 8.32 3.27
C THR A 116 1.55 9.33 3.33
N GLY A 117 1.42 10.47 2.65
CA GLY A 117 2.33 11.62 2.79
C GLY A 117 3.08 12.03 1.52
N GLY A 118 2.65 11.57 0.35
CA GLY A 118 3.21 11.99 -0.94
C GLY A 118 3.97 10.89 -1.69
N ILE A 119 4.40 11.24 -2.90
CA ILE A 119 5.05 10.35 -3.87
C ILE A 119 6.44 9.96 -3.39
N ILE A 120 6.85 8.72 -3.62
CA ILE A 120 8.19 8.24 -3.21
C ILE A 120 9.21 8.46 -4.33
N ASP A 121 10.32 9.10 -3.96
CA ASP A 121 11.53 9.18 -4.76
C ASP A 121 12.36 7.89 -4.55
N PRO A 122 12.53 7.04 -5.58
CA PRO A 122 13.23 5.77 -5.42
C PRO A 122 14.75 5.91 -5.34
N VAL A 123 15.33 7.05 -5.74
CA VAL A 123 16.78 7.29 -5.76
C VAL A 123 17.25 7.73 -4.38
N TYR A 124 16.48 8.61 -3.74
CA TYR A 124 16.82 9.20 -2.44
C TYR A 124 15.97 8.66 -1.28
N SER A 125 15.10 7.69 -1.54
CA SER A 125 14.30 6.95 -0.56
C SER A 125 13.52 7.80 0.44
N HIS A 126 12.93 8.91 -0.03
CA HIS A 126 12.06 9.78 0.77
C HIS A 126 10.82 10.19 -0.01
N ARG A 127 9.83 10.71 0.71
CA ARG A 127 8.61 11.25 0.12
C ARG A 127 8.85 12.68 -0.36
N VAL A 128 8.35 12.99 -1.55
CA VAL A 128 8.34 14.33 -2.10
C VAL A 128 6.90 14.85 -2.20
N PRO A 129 6.67 16.15 -1.96
CA PRO A 129 5.39 16.79 -2.27
C PRO A 129 5.03 16.62 -3.76
N VAL A 130 3.74 16.69 -4.07
CA VAL A 130 3.19 16.50 -5.42
C VAL A 130 3.83 17.47 -6.42
N GLU A 131 4.03 18.72 -6.04
CA GLU A 131 4.63 19.76 -6.91
C GLU A 131 6.10 19.44 -7.24
N VAL A 132 6.83 18.87 -6.30
CA VAL A 132 8.22 18.41 -6.51
C VAL A 132 8.23 17.14 -7.36
N ALA A 133 7.25 16.25 -7.17
CA ALA A 133 7.10 15.05 -7.98
C ALA A 133 6.85 15.38 -9.46
N TYR A 134 6.09 16.44 -9.76
CA TYR A 134 5.89 16.94 -11.12
C TYR A 134 7.21 17.36 -11.78
N GLN A 135 8.02 18.16 -11.08
CA GLN A 135 9.31 18.64 -11.60
C GLN A 135 10.30 17.50 -11.89
N ARG A 136 10.23 16.41 -11.10
CA ARG A 136 11.08 15.22 -11.27
C ARG A 136 10.50 14.18 -12.23
N GLY A 137 9.29 14.41 -12.75
CA GLY A 137 8.59 13.43 -13.59
C GLY A 137 8.25 12.13 -12.86
N TYR A 138 8.05 12.20 -11.53
CA TYR A 138 7.59 11.08 -10.70
C TYR A 138 6.08 11.08 -10.51
N PHE A 139 5.40 12.11 -11.01
CA PHE A 139 3.96 12.25 -11.04
C PHE A 139 3.62 13.33 -12.07
N ASP A 140 2.36 13.47 -12.49
CA ASP A 140 1.90 14.56 -13.35
C ASP A 140 0.48 15.02 -13.01
N GLU A 141 0.07 16.16 -13.57
CA GLU A 141 -1.26 16.75 -13.35
C GLU A 141 -2.38 15.85 -13.89
N GLU A 142 -2.14 15.16 -15.00
CA GLU A 142 -3.10 14.20 -15.59
C GLU A 142 -3.43 13.08 -14.61
N MET A 143 -2.41 12.44 -14.03
CA MET A 143 -2.60 11.39 -13.03
C MET A 143 -3.21 11.95 -11.74
N ASN A 144 -2.88 13.18 -11.36
CA ASN A 144 -3.52 13.81 -10.21
C ASN A 144 -5.03 13.98 -10.42
N GLN A 145 -5.46 14.43 -11.59
CA GLN A 145 -6.88 14.53 -11.93
C GLN A 145 -7.58 13.17 -11.91
N ILE A 146 -6.92 12.11 -12.41
CA ILE A 146 -7.45 10.74 -12.34
C ILE A 146 -7.66 10.31 -10.88
N LEU A 147 -6.71 10.60 -9.98
CA LEU A 147 -6.83 10.21 -8.57
C LEU A 147 -7.80 11.11 -7.77
N ASP A 148 -8.02 12.34 -8.20
CA ASP A 148 -8.94 13.30 -7.55
C ASP A 148 -10.42 13.06 -7.92
N ASP A 149 -10.71 12.48 -9.09
CA ASP A 149 -12.07 12.11 -9.51
C ASP A 149 -12.30 10.59 -9.40
N PRO A 150 -12.78 10.09 -8.25
CA PRO A 150 -12.82 8.67 -7.96
C PRO A 150 -13.92 7.94 -8.75
N ASP A 151 -13.55 7.41 -9.91
CA ASP A 151 -14.33 6.43 -10.68
C ASP A 151 -14.08 4.98 -10.21
N ASP A 152 -14.61 4.00 -10.95
CA ASP A 152 -14.41 2.58 -10.63
C ASP A 152 -12.95 2.13 -10.82
N ASP A 153 -12.15 2.81 -11.64
CA ASP A 153 -10.75 2.45 -11.94
C ASP A 153 -9.81 2.82 -10.78
N THR A 154 -10.20 3.78 -9.93
CA THR A 154 -9.42 4.22 -8.75
C THR A 154 -9.84 3.53 -7.44
N LYS A 155 -11.02 2.91 -7.38
CA LYS A 155 -11.56 2.23 -6.18
C LYS A 155 -10.99 0.82 -6.00
N GLY A 156 -9.66 0.75 -5.89
CA GLY A 156 -8.92 -0.51 -5.84
C GLY A 156 -8.92 -1.24 -4.49
N PHE A 157 -9.54 -0.68 -3.45
CA PHE A 157 -9.60 -1.23 -2.08
C PHE A 157 -11.04 -1.59 -1.68
N PHE A 158 -11.20 -2.54 -0.77
CA PHE A 158 -12.52 -3.06 -0.39
C PHE A 158 -12.74 -2.91 1.12
N ASP A 159 -13.86 -2.29 1.53
CA ASP A 159 -14.30 -2.24 2.92
C ASP A 159 -15.10 -3.50 3.28
N PRO A 160 -14.59 -4.40 4.13
CA PRO A 160 -15.28 -5.63 4.50
C PRO A 160 -16.52 -5.42 5.39
N ASN A 161 -16.72 -4.24 5.98
CA ASN A 161 -17.91 -3.97 6.80
C ASN A 161 -19.11 -3.60 5.95
N THR A 162 -18.91 -2.72 4.98
CA THR A 162 -19.97 -2.18 4.13
C THR A 162 -20.04 -2.82 2.74
N GLN A 163 -19.02 -3.61 2.38
CA GLN A 163 -18.89 -4.35 1.12
C GLN A 163 -18.83 -3.46 -0.14
N GLU A 164 -18.20 -2.30 -0.02
CA GLU A 164 -18.01 -1.33 -1.10
C GLU A 164 -16.54 -1.24 -1.49
N ASN A 165 -16.31 -0.95 -2.77
CA ASN A 165 -15.01 -0.58 -3.28
C ASN A 165 -14.76 0.91 -3.00
N LEU A 166 -13.57 1.21 -2.51
CA LEU A 166 -13.14 2.52 -2.06
C LEU A 166 -11.74 2.82 -2.60
N THR A 167 -11.42 4.10 -2.66
CA THR A 167 -10.03 4.55 -2.75
C THR A 167 -9.31 4.22 -1.43
N TYR A 168 -7.98 4.11 -1.44
CA TYR A 168 -7.18 3.96 -0.23
C TYR A 168 -7.44 5.07 0.78
N LEU A 169 -7.53 6.33 0.33
CA LEU A 169 -7.79 7.46 1.23
C LEU A 169 -9.13 7.29 1.95
N GLN A 170 -10.19 6.96 1.21
CA GLN A 170 -11.52 6.71 1.78
C GLN A 170 -11.50 5.55 2.78
N LEU A 171 -10.78 4.46 2.49
CA LEU A 171 -10.64 3.35 3.44
C LEU A 171 -9.83 3.75 4.67
N LEU A 172 -8.78 4.56 4.50
CA LEU A 172 -7.91 5.03 5.58
C LEU A 172 -8.66 5.95 6.55
N GLU A 173 -9.56 6.80 6.05
CA GLU A 173 -10.42 7.68 6.87
C GLU A 173 -11.39 6.91 7.77
N ARG A 174 -11.75 5.67 7.39
CA ARG A 174 -12.60 4.78 8.18
C ARG A 174 -11.83 3.97 9.23
N CYS A 175 -10.50 4.04 9.22
CA CYS A 175 -9.66 3.27 10.13
C CYS A 175 -9.52 3.94 11.51
N LEU A 176 -9.22 3.13 12.52
CA LEU A 176 -8.94 3.60 13.88
C LEU A 176 -7.44 3.85 14.05
N ARG A 177 -7.07 4.95 14.68
CA ARG A 177 -5.68 5.23 15.04
C ARG A 177 -5.43 4.88 16.50
N ASP A 178 -4.48 4.00 16.74
CA ASP A 178 -4.01 3.68 18.08
C ASP A 178 -3.18 4.86 18.62
N PRO A 179 -3.56 5.49 19.75
CA PRO A 179 -2.84 6.62 20.31
C PRO A 179 -1.45 6.25 20.84
N ASP A 180 -1.22 5.00 21.25
CA ASP A 180 0.02 4.58 21.90
C ASP A 180 1.11 4.29 20.86
N THR A 181 0.75 3.58 19.78
CA THR A 181 1.69 3.23 18.70
C THR A 181 1.66 4.20 17.53
N GLY A 182 0.59 4.98 17.40
CA GLY A 182 0.32 5.84 16.25
C GLY A 182 -0.11 5.08 14.99
N LEU A 183 -0.24 3.75 15.05
CA LEU A 183 -0.61 2.89 13.94
C LEU A 183 -2.11 3.00 13.61
N THR A 184 -2.44 2.80 12.34
CA THR A 184 -3.81 2.87 11.82
C THR A 184 -4.33 1.47 11.52
N PHE A 185 -5.51 1.12 12.01
CA PHE A 185 -6.10 -0.21 11.93
C PHE A 185 -7.45 -0.18 11.23
N LEU A 186 -7.66 -1.11 10.29
CA LEU A 186 -8.98 -1.37 9.73
C LEU A 186 -9.84 -2.04 10.80
N SER A 187 -10.90 -1.35 11.22
CA SER A 187 -11.84 -1.89 12.20
C SER A 187 -12.77 -2.90 11.54
N LEU A 188 -12.97 -4.06 12.16
CA LEU A 188 -14.00 -5.03 11.76
C LEU A 188 -15.09 -5.10 12.81
N ASN A 189 -16.34 -5.00 12.38
CA ASN A 189 -17.53 -5.06 13.23
C ASN A 189 -17.94 -6.51 13.61
N LYS A 190 -17.04 -7.49 13.39
CA LYS A 190 -17.29 -8.91 13.65
C LYS A 190 -16.97 -9.30 15.08
#